data_AF-A0A2A5BQ87-F1
#
_entry.id   AF-A0A2A5BQ87-F1
#
_cell.length_a   1.000
_cell.length_b   1.000
_cell.length_c   1.000
_cell.angle_alpha   90.00
_cell.angle_beta   90.00
_cell.angle_gamma   90.00
#
_symmetry.space_group_name_H-M   'P 1'
#
loop_
_entity.id
_entity.type
_entity.pdbx_description
1 polymer ?
#
loop_
_entity_poly.entity_id
_entity_poly.type
_entity_poly.pdbx_seq_one_letter_code
_entity_poly.pdbx_strand_id
1 'polypeptide(L)' 'MVETNYGTGRRKSSAARVFLRAGSGSIVVNGRPLDTYFGRETSRMVVRQPLELVEMTEKF' A
#
# COMPACT_ATOMS: atom_id res chain seq x y z
N MET A 1 6.93 -6.43 20.07
CA MET A 1 7.69 -5.78 18.98
C MET A 1 6.84 -5.93 17.72
N VAL A 2 6.35 -4.85 17.13
CA VAL A 2 5.47 -4.95 15.95
C VAL A 2 6.34 -5.31 14.75
N GLU A 3 6.20 -6.53 14.26
CA GLU A 3 6.91 -7.00 13.08
C GLU A 3 6.52 -6.12 11.87
N THR A 4 7.51 -5.42 11.33
CA THR A 4 7.33 -4.55 10.17
C THR A 4 8.04 -5.18 8.99
N ASN A 5 7.28 -5.67 8.02
CA ASN A 5 7.81 -6.20 6.77
C ASN A 5 8.25 -5.05 5.88
N TYR A 6 9.53 -5.00 5.56
CA TYR A 6 10.11 -3.98 4.68
C TYR A 6 10.14 -4.47 3.24
N GLY A 7 9.54 -3.70 2.34
CA GLY A 7 9.55 -3.94 0.91
C GLY A 7 10.08 -2.75 0.13
N THR A 8 10.65 -3.00 -1.04
CA THR A 8 11.03 -1.95 -1.99
C THR A 8 10.43 -2.24 -3.35
N GLY A 9 9.90 -1.21 -4.02
CA GLY A 9 9.38 -1.31 -5.38
C GLY A 9 10.04 -0.27 -6.28
N ARG A 10 10.29 -0.63 -7.54
CA ARG A 10 10.81 0.29 -8.57
C ARG A 10 10.02 0.14 -9.85
N ARG A 11 9.65 1.26 -10.48
CA ARG A 11 8.99 1.29 -11.80
C ARG A 11 9.42 2.52 -12.57
N LYS A 12 9.95 2.31 -13.79
CA LYS A 12 10.53 3.38 -14.63
C LYS A 12 11.61 4.14 -13.83
N SER A 13 11.45 5.46 -13.65
CA SER A 13 12.33 6.31 -12.85
C SER A 13 11.90 6.42 -11.37
N SER A 14 10.81 5.78 -10.96
CA SER A 14 10.25 5.91 -9.60
C SER A 14 10.69 4.77 -8.69
N ALA A 15 11.02 5.09 -7.44
CA ALA A 15 11.33 4.14 -6.38
C ALA A 15 10.44 4.37 -5.16
N ALA A 16 9.99 3.29 -4.52
CA ALA A 16 9.14 3.32 -3.34
C ALA A 16 9.67 2.38 -2.26
N ARG A 17 9.52 2.80 -1.00
CA ARG A 17 9.76 2.00 0.20
C ARG A 17 8.42 1.73 0.86
N VAL A 18 8.15 0.46 1.17
CA VAL A 18 6.89 -0.01 1.73
C VAL A 18 7.17 -0.63 3.08
N PHE A 19 6.34 -0.28 4.06
CA PHE A 19 6.36 -0.86 5.39
C PHE A 19 5.01 -1.49 5.64
N LEU A 20 4.97 -2.82 5.69
CA LEU A 20 3.77 -3.61 5.96
C LEU A 20 3.76 -4.00 7.43
N ARG A 21 2.65 -3.73 8.12
CA ARG A 21 2.43 -4.06 9.53
C ARG A 21 1.04 -4.61 9.67
N ALA A 22 0.85 -5.62 10.53
CA ALA A 22 -0.49 -6.09 10.84
C ALA A 22 -1.30 -4.93 11.46
N GLY A 23 -2.46 -4.64 10.90
CA GLY A 23 -3.21 -3.42 11.14
C GLY A 23 -4.67 -3.51 10.70
N SER A 24 -5.27 -2.36 10.42
CA SER A 24 -6.71 -2.21 10.18
C SER A 24 -7.06 -1.88 8.72
N GLY A 25 -6.23 -2.27 7.75
CA GLY A 25 -6.50 -2.00 6.33
C GLY A 25 -6.13 -0.58 5.86
N SER A 26 -5.43 0.21 6.68
CA SER A 26 -5.18 1.62 6.41
C SER A 26 -3.93 1.83 5.55
N ILE A 27 -4.12 2.22 4.29
CA ILE A 27 -3.02 2.50 3.36
C ILE A 27 -2.73 4.01 3.32
N VAL A 28 -1.54 4.39 3.78
CA VAL A 28 -1.06 5.78 3.80
C VAL A 28 0.20 5.90 2.95
N VAL A 29 0.22 6.88 2.04
CA VAL A 29 1.35 7.17 1.15
C VAL A 29 1.83 8.59 1.40
N ASN A 30 3.10 8.75 1.81
CA ASN A 30 3.72 10.05 2.13
C ASN A 30 2.89 10.91 3.12
N GLY A 31 2.31 10.26 4.13
CA GLY A 31 1.48 10.92 5.15
C GLY A 31 0.08 11.30 4.70
N ARG A 32 -0.34 10.91 3.49
CA ARG A 32 -1.67 11.17 2.95
C ARG A 32 -2.41 9.85 2.72
N PRO A 33 -3.74 9.80 2.89
CA PRO A 33 -4.51 8.60 2.61
C PRO A 33 -4.52 8.30 1.11
N LEU A 34 -4.68 7.02 0.75
CA LEU A 34 -4.57 6.50 -0.62
C LEU A 34 -5.45 7.25 -1.64
N ASP A 35 -6.66 7.62 -1.22
CA ASP A 35 -7.64 8.37 -2.00
C ASP A 35 -7.22 9.81 -2.30
N THR A 36 -6.53 10.46 -1.37
CA THR A 36 -6.01 11.82 -1.53
C THR A 36 -4.69 11.83 -2.32
N TYR A 37 -3.86 10.81 -2.16
CA TYR A 37 -2.59 10.72 -2.88
C TYR A 37 -2.78 10.35 -4.35
N PHE A 38 -3.63 9.35 -4.63
CA PHE A 38 -3.94 8.94 -6.00
C PHE A 38 -5.30 9.52 -6.43
N GLY A 39 -5.28 10.60 -7.21
CA GLY A 39 -6.50 11.20 -7.73
C GLY A 39 -7.25 10.34 -8.77
N ARG A 40 -6.60 9.31 -9.34
CA ARG A 40 -7.23 8.39 -10.31
C ARG A 40 -7.66 7.11 -9.61
N GLU A 41 -8.94 6.75 -9.79
CA GLU A 41 -9.51 5.54 -9.20
C GLU A 41 -8.81 4.26 -9.62
N THR A 42 -8.47 4.14 -10.90
CA THR A 42 -7.74 2.98 -11.44
C THR A 42 -6.40 2.77 -10.75
N SER A 43 -5.72 3.84 -10.35
CA SER A 43 -4.46 3.74 -9.61
C SER A 43 -4.67 3.24 -8.18
N ARG A 44 -5.78 3.61 -7.55
CA ARG A 44 -6.17 3.09 -6.22
C ARG A 44 -6.48 1.60 -6.27
N MET A 45 -7.19 1.17 -7.32
CA MET A 45 -7.51 -0.25 -7.53
C MET A 45 -6.25 -1.10 -7.69
N VAL A 46 -5.30 -0.66 -8.53
CA VAL A 46 -4.04 -1.41 -8.77
C VAL A 46 -3.22 -1.59 -7.50
N VAL A 47 -3.22 -0.62 -6.59
CA VAL A 47 -2.51 -0.74 -5.31
C VAL A 47 -3.17 -1.79 -4.41
N ARG A 48 -4.49 -1.98 -4.48
CA ARG A 48 -5.25 -2.92 -3.64
C ARG A 48 -5.29 -4.34 -4.19
N GLN A 49 -5.24 -4.52 -5.51
CA GLN A 49 -5.27 -5.82 -6.19
C GLN A 49 -4.40 -6.93 -5.54
N PRO A 50 -3.12 -6.70 -5.19
CA PRO A 50 -2.31 -7.75 -4.58
C PRO A 50 -2.80 -8.17 -3.19
N LEU A 51 -3.38 -7.25 -2.40
CA LEU A 51 -3.96 -7.55 -1.09
C LEU A 51 -5.33 -8.20 -1.21
N GLU A 52 -6.11 -7.80 -2.21
CA GLU A 52 -7.41 -8.42 -2.54
C GLU A 52 -7.25 -9.86 -3.00
N LEU A 53 -6.24 -10.15 -3.84
CA LEU A 53 -5.95 -11.49 -4.34
C LEU A 53 -5.69 -12.50 -3.21
N VAL A 54 -5.08 -12.06 -2.12
CA VAL A 54 -4.76 -12.90 -0.96
C VAL A 54 -5.78 -12.75 0.18
N GLU A 55 -6.86 -11.99 -0.04
CA GLU A 55 -7.90 -11.70 0.96
C GLU A 55 -7.33 -11.10 2.26
N MET A 56 -6.33 -10.21 2.14
CA MET A 56 -5.66 -9.57 3.28
C MET A 56 -5.88 -8.05 3.34
N THR A 57 -6.86 -7.53 2.61
CA THR A 57 -7.15 -6.08 2.52
C THR A 57 -7.39 -5.42 3.88
N GLU A 58 -7.99 -6.13 4.84
CA GLU A 58 -8.31 -5.58 6.17
C GLU A 58 -7.23 -5.88 7.22
N LYS A 59 -6.20 -6.65 6.86
CA LYS A 59 -5.18 -7.15 7.81
C LYS A 59 -3.94 -6.27 7.90
N PHE A 60 -3.74 -5.32 6.99
CA PHE A 60 -2.53 -4.49 6.87
C PHE A 60 -2.84 -3.01 6.74
#